data_AF-A0AAD6T6Y5-F1
#
_entry.id   AF-A0AAD6T6Y5-F1
#
_cell.length_a   1.000
_cell.length_b   1.000
_cell.length_c   1.000
_cell.angle_alpha   90.00
_cell.angle_beta   90.00
_cell.angle_gamma   90.00
#
_symmetry.space_group_name_H-M   'P 1'
#
loop_
_entity.id
_entity.type
_entity.pdbx_description
1 polymer ?
#
loop_
_entity_poly.entity_id
_entity_poly.type
_entity_poly.pdbx_seq_one_letter_code
_entity_poly.pdbx_strand_id
1 'polypeptide(L)'
;ELAEELKEHLVSIGNVQATDIITFMNRSDVKAKYNLANTISLATAKRWMHALKFRWVTNHKGQYVDGHEREDVVRYQQEVFLPAWYKMEGRTRSWKGDNMEDLKEVVDAINAAGKHIVVWFHDESIFYVHDRWTSQWVAEGSLPAPYAKGEGVSMMVVDF
;
A
#
# COMPACT_ATOMS: atom_id res chain seq x y z
N GLU A 1 -23.93 -3.86 30.21
CA GLU A 1 -22.81 -3.33 31.02
C GLU A 1 -21.46 -3.79 30.45
N LEU A 2 -21.04 -5.05 30.64
CA LEU A 2 -19.74 -5.54 30.11
C LEU A 2 -19.53 -5.31 28.60
N ALA A 3 -20.57 -5.51 27.80
CA ALA A 3 -20.49 -5.31 26.35
C ALA A 3 -20.21 -3.84 25.97
N GLU A 4 -20.71 -2.87 26.75
CA GLU A 4 -20.46 -1.45 26.50
C GLU A 4 -19.05 -1.06 26.98
N GLU A 5 -18.61 -1.54 28.15
CA GLU A 5 -17.23 -1.35 28.61
C GLU A 5 -16.19 -1.91 27.65
N LEU A 6 -16.45 -3.11 27.09
CA LEU A 6 -15.58 -3.71 26.09
C LEU A 6 -15.55 -2.87 24.81
N LYS A 7 -16.68 -2.34 24.34
CA LYS A 7 -16.70 -1.46 23.17
C LYS A 7 -15.92 -0.18 23.44
N GLU A 8 -16.15 0.48 24.57
CA GLU A 8 -15.43 1.71 24.94
C GLU A 8 -13.92 1.46 25.00
N HIS A 9 -13.51 0.35 25.60
CA HIS A 9 -12.11 -0.03 25.66
C HIS A 9 -11.53 -0.26 24.25
N LEU A 10 -12.21 -1.04 23.41
CA LEU A 10 -11.77 -1.33 22.04
C LEU A 10 -11.69 -0.05 21.20
N VAL A 11 -12.68 0.84 21.29
CA VAL A 11 -12.63 2.14 20.58
C VAL A 11 -11.45 2.99 21.05
N SER A 12 -11.10 2.97 22.34
CA SER A 12 -9.97 3.73 22.87
C SER A 12 -8.59 3.28 22.34
N ILE A 13 -8.47 2.02 21.91
CA ILE A 13 -7.21 1.45 21.38
C ILE A 13 -6.99 1.85 19.91
N GLY A 14 -8.07 2.06 19.15
CA GLY A 14 -8.00 2.29 17.71
C GLY A 14 -7.74 0.99 16.94
N ASN A 15 -6.47 0.59 16.79
CA ASN A 15 -6.08 -0.63 16.08
C ASN A 15 -6.25 -1.87 16.95
N VAL A 16 -7.43 -2.46 16.89
CA VAL A 16 -7.85 -3.54 17.82
C VAL A 16 -7.54 -4.95 17.32
N GLN A 17 -7.25 -5.81 18.29
CA GLN A 17 -7.07 -7.25 18.17
C GLN A 17 -7.98 -8.00 19.15
N ALA A 18 -8.33 -9.25 18.82
CA ALA A 18 -9.12 -10.08 19.75
C ALA A 18 -8.38 -10.34 21.08
N THR A 19 -7.06 -10.26 21.10
CA THR A 19 -6.22 -10.34 22.31
C THR A 19 -6.44 -9.17 23.26
N ASP A 20 -6.95 -8.03 22.80
CA ASP A 20 -7.24 -6.87 23.65
C ASP A 20 -8.40 -7.17 24.61
N ILE A 21 -9.42 -7.90 24.13
CA ILE A 21 -10.49 -8.41 25.00
C ILE A 21 -9.91 -9.32 26.07
N ILE A 22 -9.01 -10.25 25.70
CA ILE A 22 -8.40 -11.16 26.68
C ILE A 22 -7.63 -10.36 27.74
N THR A 23 -6.85 -9.37 27.30
CA THR A 23 -6.04 -8.52 28.18
C THR A 23 -6.91 -7.72 29.12
N PHE A 24 -7.99 -7.11 28.61
CA PHE A 24 -8.98 -6.39 29.41
C PHE A 24 -9.64 -7.28 30.46
N MET A 25 -10.12 -8.46 30.05
CA MET A 25 -10.77 -9.43 30.93
C MET A 25 -9.82 -10.03 31.97
N ASN A 26 -8.51 -9.98 31.71
CA ASN A 26 -7.50 -10.50 32.63
C ASN A 26 -7.09 -9.49 33.71
N ARG A 27 -7.52 -8.23 33.64
CA ARG A 27 -7.23 -7.22 34.68
C ARG A 27 -7.91 -7.58 36.00
N SER A 28 -7.22 -7.32 37.12
CA SER A 28 -7.68 -7.72 38.46
C SER A 28 -8.99 -7.05 38.88
N ASP A 29 -9.17 -5.78 38.51
CA ASP A 29 -10.40 -5.01 38.75
C ASP A 29 -11.60 -5.58 37.97
N VAL A 30 -11.41 -5.88 36.68
CA VAL A 30 -12.44 -6.48 35.83
C VAL A 30 -12.81 -7.89 36.30
N LYS A 31 -11.82 -8.71 36.66
CA LYS A 31 -12.07 -10.05 37.24
C LYS A 31 -12.86 -9.98 38.53
N ALA A 32 -12.53 -9.05 39.42
CA ALA A 32 -13.27 -8.85 40.67
C ALA A 32 -14.71 -8.38 40.40
N LYS A 33 -14.89 -7.43 39.47
CA LYS A 33 -16.21 -6.90 39.10
C LYS A 33 -17.15 -7.98 38.55
N TYR A 34 -16.64 -8.89 37.72
CA TYR A 34 -17.45 -9.94 37.08
C TYR A 34 -17.29 -11.33 37.70
N ASN A 35 -16.61 -11.43 38.85
CA ASN A 35 -16.34 -12.67 39.58
C ASN A 35 -15.76 -13.80 38.70
N LEU A 36 -14.72 -13.48 37.93
CA LEU A 36 -14.12 -14.39 36.96
C LEU A 36 -12.88 -15.09 37.54
N ALA A 37 -12.92 -16.42 37.59
CA ALA A 37 -11.79 -17.24 38.06
C ALA A 37 -10.68 -17.40 36.99
N ASN A 38 -11.06 -17.50 35.72
CA ASN A 38 -10.15 -17.80 34.61
C ASN A 38 -10.30 -16.79 33.48
N THR A 39 -9.24 -16.64 32.68
CA THR A 39 -9.29 -15.84 31.45
C THR A 39 -10.07 -16.56 30.35
N ILE A 40 -10.60 -15.78 29.40
CA ILE A 40 -11.30 -16.32 28.23
C ILE A 40 -10.31 -16.81 27.17
N SER A 41 -10.73 -17.77 26.36
CA SER A 41 -9.95 -18.23 25.22
C SER A 41 -9.95 -17.20 24.07
N LEU A 42 -8.95 -17.27 23.19
CA LEU A 42 -8.92 -16.48 21.95
C LEU A 42 -10.13 -16.76 21.06
N ALA A 43 -10.63 -17.99 21.01
CA ALA A 43 -11.82 -18.33 20.26
C ALA A 43 -13.06 -17.61 20.80
N THR A 44 -13.19 -17.53 22.12
CA THR A 44 -14.26 -16.78 22.80
C THR A 44 -14.14 -15.28 22.49
N ALA A 45 -12.94 -14.72 22.60
CA ALA A 45 -12.70 -13.31 22.29
C ALA A 45 -13.05 -12.97 20.83
N LYS A 46 -12.70 -13.82 19.86
CA LYS A 46 -13.10 -13.64 18.46
C LYS A 46 -14.62 -13.67 18.27
N ARG A 47 -15.34 -14.56 18.95
CA ARG A 47 -16.82 -14.57 18.92
C ARG A 47 -17.40 -13.28 19.50
N TRP A 48 -16.79 -12.76 20.57
CA TRP A 48 -17.21 -11.51 21.17
C TRP A 48 -16.96 -10.31 20.25
N MET A 49 -15.85 -10.26 19.50
CA MET A 49 -15.63 -9.23 18.47
C MET A 49 -16.83 -9.14 17.51
N HIS A 50 -17.30 -10.29 16.99
CA HIS A 50 -18.48 -10.32 16.13
C HIS A 50 -19.77 -9.88 16.84
N ALA A 51 -19.98 -10.32 18.09
CA ALA A 51 -21.13 -9.91 18.89
C ALA A 51 -21.16 -8.41 19.18
N LEU A 52 -19.98 -7.79 19.33
CA LEU A 52 -19.79 -6.35 19.52
C LEU A 52 -19.84 -5.55 18.20
N LYS A 53 -20.20 -6.19 17.08
CA LYS A 53 -20.27 -5.57 15.75
C LYS A 53 -18.92 -5.12 15.20
N PHE A 54 -17.85 -5.83 15.53
CA PHE A 54 -16.58 -5.74 14.82
C PHE A 54 -16.51 -6.79 13.72
N ARG A 55 -15.88 -6.43 12.60
CA ARG A 55 -15.63 -7.30 11.46
C ARG A 55 -14.14 -7.39 11.18
N TRP A 56 -13.66 -8.60 10.91
CA TRP A 56 -12.32 -8.81 10.38
C TRP A 56 -12.33 -8.47 8.90
N VAL A 57 -11.59 -7.43 8.52
CA VAL A 57 -11.50 -6.99 7.13
C VAL A 57 -10.06 -7.02 6.68
N THR A 58 -9.86 -7.43 5.44
CA THR A 58 -8.61 -7.14 4.74
C THR A 58 -8.75 -5.74 4.18
N ASN A 59 -8.01 -4.80 4.74
CA ASN A 59 -7.89 -3.45 4.21
C ASN A 59 -7.15 -3.56 2.86
N HIS A 60 -7.92 -3.62 1.77
CA HIS A 60 -7.36 -3.36 0.46
C HIS A 60 -6.89 -1.91 0.49
N LYS A 61 -5.58 -1.69 0.29
CA LYS A 61 -4.97 -0.35 0.28
C LYS A 61 -5.91 0.61 -0.45
N GLY A 62 -6.29 1.71 0.20
CA GLY A 62 -7.18 2.71 -0.38
C GLY A 62 -6.65 3.21 -1.73
N GLN A 63 -7.55 3.77 -2.53
CA GLN A 63 -7.24 4.33 -3.85
C GLN A 63 -6.10 5.37 -3.71
N TYR A 64 -4.97 5.15 -4.39
CA TYR A 64 -3.87 6.11 -4.40
C TYR A 64 -4.36 7.37 -5.12
N VAL A 65 -4.16 8.53 -4.48
CA VAL A 65 -4.28 9.81 -5.18
C VAL A 65 -3.00 9.97 -6.00
N ASP A 66 -3.07 9.60 -7.27
CA ASP A 66 -1.96 9.77 -8.18
C ASP A 66 -1.75 11.26 -8.44
N GLY A 67 -0.56 11.76 -8.09
CA GLY A 67 -0.18 13.16 -8.26
C GLY A 67 0.16 13.54 -9.71
N HIS A 68 -0.03 12.62 -10.65
CA HIS A 68 0.25 12.82 -12.07
C HIS A 68 -0.60 13.92 -12.71
N GLU A 69 -1.83 14.14 -12.23
CA GLU A 69 -2.75 15.14 -12.78
C GLU A 69 -2.47 16.59 -12.33
N ARG A 70 -1.46 16.81 -11.47
CA ARG A 70 -1.13 18.17 -11.01
C ARG A 70 -0.62 19.02 -12.17
N GLU A 71 -1.07 20.27 -12.23
CA GLU A 71 -0.77 21.19 -13.33
C GLU A 71 0.74 21.37 -13.57
N ASP A 72 1.55 21.39 -12.51
CA ASP A 72 3.00 21.50 -12.59
C ASP A 72 3.65 20.26 -13.21
N VAL A 73 3.17 19.06 -12.88
CA VAL A 73 3.62 17.78 -13.44
C VAL A 73 3.26 17.69 -14.92
N VAL A 74 2.02 18.02 -15.27
CA VAL A 74 1.55 18.02 -16.67
C VAL A 74 2.34 19.03 -17.49
N ARG A 75 2.54 20.24 -16.97
CA ARG A 75 3.34 21.27 -17.65
C ARG A 75 4.77 20.79 -17.89
N TYR A 76 5.43 20.22 -16.88
CA TYR A 76 6.78 19.68 -17.05
C TYR A 76 6.83 18.54 -18.08
N GLN A 77 5.84 17.64 -18.06
CA GLN A 77 5.74 16.55 -19.02
C GLN A 77 5.67 17.08 -20.46
N GLN A 78 4.77 18.05 -20.71
CA GLN A 78 4.50 18.60 -22.04
C GLN A 78 5.61 19.54 -22.55
N GLU A 79 6.14 20.40 -21.68
CA GLU A 79 7.07 21.46 -22.10
C GLU A 79 8.54 21.02 -22.05
N VAL A 80 8.89 20.04 -21.20
CA VAL A 80 10.29 19.66 -20.97
C VAL A 80 10.56 18.20 -21.34
N PHE A 81 9.82 17.26 -20.74
CA PHE A 81 10.13 15.84 -20.88
C PHE A 81 9.88 15.33 -22.31
N LEU A 82 8.68 15.52 -22.86
CA LEU A 82 8.33 15.03 -24.19
C LEU A 82 9.21 15.66 -25.29
N PRO A 83 9.46 16.99 -25.30
CA PRO A 83 10.36 17.59 -26.29
C PRO A 83 11.80 17.08 -26.19
N ALA A 84 12.30 16.81 -24.98
CA ALA A 84 13.61 16.18 -24.79
C ALA A 84 13.61 14.73 -25.29
N TRP A 85 12.54 13.98 -25.03
CA TRP A 85 12.36 12.61 -25.47
C TRP A 85 12.37 12.49 -27.00
N TYR A 86 11.57 13.29 -27.71
CA TYR A 86 11.51 13.26 -29.18
C TYR A 86 12.86 13.60 -29.85
N LYS A 87 13.69 14.44 -29.22
CA LYS A 87 15.07 14.72 -29.70
C LYS A 87 16.02 13.53 -29.55
N MET A 88 15.72 12.61 -28.63
CA MET A 88 16.49 11.39 -28.40
C MET A 88 15.91 10.22 -29.21
N GLU A 89 14.60 10.16 -29.39
CA GLU A 89 13.87 9.04 -29.99
C GLU A 89 14.45 8.62 -31.36
N GLY A 90 14.76 9.57 -32.24
CA GLY A 90 15.36 9.29 -33.56
C GLY A 90 16.76 8.67 -33.52
N ARG A 91 17.41 8.66 -32.35
CA ARG A 91 18.72 8.02 -32.09
C ARG A 91 18.60 6.82 -31.14
N THR A 92 17.39 6.45 -30.73
CA THR A 92 17.12 5.25 -29.92
C THR A 92 16.61 4.13 -30.81
N ARG A 93 16.81 2.87 -30.39
CA ARG A 93 16.27 1.72 -31.12
C ARG A 93 14.75 1.70 -31.00
N SER A 94 14.07 1.70 -32.15
CA SER A 94 12.64 1.40 -32.26
C SER A 94 12.46 -0.04 -32.77
N TRP A 95 11.58 -0.80 -32.13
CA TRP A 95 11.19 -2.13 -32.60
C TRP A 95 9.84 -1.99 -33.32
N LYS A 96 9.82 -2.16 -34.65
CA LYS A 96 8.58 -2.20 -35.43
C LYS A 96 8.30 -3.65 -35.83
N GLY A 97 7.36 -4.31 -35.14
CA GLY A 97 6.85 -5.64 -35.50
C GLY A 97 7.76 -6.83 -35.16
N ASP A 98 7.20 -8.04 -35.26
CA ASP A 98 7.80 -9.33 -34.85
C ASP A 98 8.99 -9.80 -35.70
N ASN A 99 9.37 -9.07 -36.76
CA ASN A 99 10.46 -9.47 -37.64
C ASN A 99 11.78 -8.81 -37.22
N MET A 100 12.69 -9.64 -36.71
CA MET A 100 14.07 -9.30 -36.32
C MET A 100 14.97 -8.88 -37.50
N GLU A 101 14.45 -8.85 -38.73
CA GLU A 101 15.22 -8.64 -39.97
C GLU A 101 15.49 -7.15 -40.31
N ASP A 102 14.79 -6.20 -39.69
CA ASP A 102 14.93 -4.75 -39.96
C ASP A 102 16.04 -4.06 -39.14
N LEU A 103 16.94 -4.82 -38.52
CA LEU A 103 17.97 -4.27 -37.63
C LEU A 103 19.00 -3.39 -38.36
N LYS A 104 19.30 -3.66 -39.62
CA LYS A 104 20.34 -2.94 -40.36
C LYS A 104 19.87 -1.54 -40.77
N GLU A 105 18.66 -1.41 -41.34
CA GLU A 105 18.11 -0.11 -41.73
C GLU A 105 17.87 0.81 -40.52
N VAL A 106 17.43 0.24 -39.40
CA VAL A 106 17.29 0.99 -38.13
C VAL A 106 18.65 1.47 -37.62
N VAL A 107 19.68 0.61 -37.65
CA VAL A 107 21.04 0.99 -37.22
C VAL A 107 21.65 2.04 -38.15
N ASP A 108 21.46 1.92 -39.47
CA ASP A 108 21.95 2.87 -40.45
C ASP A 108 21.25 4.24 -40.31
N ALA A 109 19.93 4.26 -40.05
CA ALA A 109 19.17 5.48 -39.76
C ALA A 109 19.63 6.15 -38.45
N ILE A 110 19.88 5.37 -37.40
CA ILE A 110 20.42 5.87 -36.13
C ILE A 110 21.82 6.46 -36.31
N ASN A 111 22.70 5.77 -37.04
CA ASN A 111 24.05 6.25 -37.33
C ASN A 111 24.03 7.55 -38.15
N ALA A 112 23.11 7.68 -39.10
CA ALA A 112 22.89 8.92 -39.85
C ALA A 112 22.37 10.07 -38.96
N ALA A 113 21.56 9.76 -37.94
CA ALA A 113 21.07 10.72 -36.95
C ALA A 113 22.11 11.08 -35.86
N GLY A 114 23.20 10.30 -35.73
CA GLY A 114 24.32 10.58 -34.84
C GLY A 114 24.71 9.37 -33.97
N LYS A 115 25.19 9.63 -32.74
CA LYS A 115 25.52 8.55 -31.78
C LYS A 115 24.25 7.86 -31.29
N HIS A 116 24.23 6.53 -31.37
CA HIS A 116 23.17 5.70 -30.82
C HIS A 116 23.00 5.95 -29.32
N ILE A 117 21.75 6.13 -28.89
CA ILE A 117 21.34 6.33 -27.49
C ILE A 117 20.62 5.07 -27.02
N VAL A 118 21.12 4.47 -25.94
CA VAL A 118 20.44 3.40 -25.23
C VAL A 118 19.80 4.01 -23.98
N VAL A 119 18.47 3.99 -23.92
CA VAL A 119 17.74 4.43 -22.73
C VAL A 119 17.58 3.25 -21.79
N TRP A 120 18.04 3.41 -20.57
CA TRP A 120 17.83 2.47 -19.48
C TRP A 120 16.61 2.94 -18.70
N PHE A 121 15.55 2.16 -18.74
CA PHE A 121 14.40 2.37 -17.88
C PHE A 121 14.58 1.56 -16.61
N HIS A 122 14.50 2.22 -15.46
CA HIS A 122 14.45 1.55 -14.17
C HIS A 122 13.07 1.80 -13.58
N ASP A 123 12.42 0.75 -13.11
CA ASP A 123 11.30 0.91 -12.20
C ASP A 123 11.80 0.71 -10.77
N GLU A 124 11.52 1.70 -9.93
CA GLU A 124 11.94 1.69 -8.54
C GLU A 124 10.84 1.06 -7.69
N SER A 125 11.11 -0.11 -7.15
CA SER A 125 10.23 -0.73 -6.18
C SER A 125 10.64 -0.31 -4.77
N ILE A 126 9.73 0.38 -4.06
CA ILE A 126 9.92 0.76 -2.67
C ILE A 126 9.15 -0.23 -1.79
N PHE A 127 9.87 -0.98 -0.96
CA PHE A 127 9.28 -1.87 0.05
C PHE A 127 9.35 -1.22 1.42
N TYR A 128 8.23 -1.16 2.14
CA TYR A 128 8.21 -0.65 3.51
C TYR A 128 8.29 -1.77 4.53
N VAL A 129 9.05 -1.57 5.60
CA VAL A 129 8.96 -2.43 6.79
C VAL A 129 7.54 -2.28 7.34
N HIS A 130 6.78 -3.38 7.36
CA HIS A 130 5.34 -3.49 7.73
C HIS A 130 4.29 -3.43 6.61
N ASP A 131 4.67 -3.52 5.33
CA ASP A 131 3.72 -3.48 4.19
C ASP A 131 2.71 -4.65 4.10
N ARG A 132 2.61 -5.51 5.14
CA ARG A 132 1.88 -6.79 5.13
C ARG A 132 0.83 -6.97 6.22
N TRP A 133 0.61 -6.02 7.13
CA TRP A 133 -0.51 -6.12 8.08
C TRP A 133 -1.74 -5.39 7.55
N THR A 134 -2.31 -5.95 6.48
CA THR A 134 -3.49 -5.38 5.83
C THR A 134 -4.79 -5.81 6.51
N SER A 135 -4.78 -6.86 7.33
CA SER A 135 -6.00 -7.32 8.01
C SER A 135 -6.11 -6.77 9.43
N GLN A 136 -7.29 -6.24 9.75
CA GLN A 136 -7.59 -5.66 11.06
C GLN A 136 -9.06 -5.87 11.43
N TRP A 137 -9.35 -5.77 12.72
CA TRP A 137 -10.73 -5.67 13.20
C TRP A 137 -11.18 -4.22 13.10
N VAL A 138 -12.30 -3.97 12.42
CA VAL A 138 -12.91 -2.64 12.32
C VAL A 138 -14.33 -2.67 12.85
N ALA A 139 -14.75 -1.58 13.48
CA ALA A 139 -16.13 -1.41 13.89
C ALA A 139 -17.05 -1.33 12.65
N GLU A 140 -18.25 -1.91 12.76
CA GLU A 140 -19.25 -1.83 11.70
C GLU A 140 -19.60 -0.35 11.41
N GLY A 141 -19.57 0.04 10.13
CA GLY A 141 -19.83 1.42 9.70
C GLY A 141 -18.61 2.35 9.67
N SER A 142 -17.42 1.90 10.09
CA SER A 142 -16.20 2.70 9.91
C SER A 142 -15.85 2.87 8.42
N LEU A 143 -15.62 4.11 7.98
CA LEU A 143 -15.10 4.39 6.64
C LEU A 143 -13.60 4.06 6.57
N PRO A 144 -13.08 3.62 5.41
CA PRO A 144 -11.65 3.48 5.21
C PRO A 144 -10.97 4.84 5.37
N ALA A 145 -9.99 4.94 6.27
CA ALA A 145 -9.14 6.11 6.34
C ALA A 145 -8.26 6.17 5.07
N PRO A 146 -8.12 7.34 4.41
CA PRO A 146 -7.15 7.54 3.36
C PRO A 146 -5.74 7.23 3.86
N TYR A 147 -4.96 6.51 3.05
CA TYR A 147 -3.60 6.11 3.42
C TYR A 147 -2.58 7.10 2.86
N ALA A 148 -1.68 7.59 3.71
CA ALA A 148 -0.51 8.34 3.27
C ALA A 148 0.63 7.36 2.94
N LYS A 149 1.20 7.46 1.75
CA LYS A 149 2.37 6.66 1.34
C LYS A 149 3.55 7.00 2.27
N GLY A 150 4.18 5.99 2.90
CA GLY A 150 5.42 6.21 3.65
C GLY A 150 5.54 5.58 5.03
N GLU A 151 4.75 4.57 5.41
CA GLU A 151 4.86 4.00 6.75
C GLU A 151 6.15 3.18 6.95
N GLY A 152 7.09 3.73 7.71
CA GLY A 152 8.28 3.03 8.18
C GLY A 152 9.51 3.18 7.30
N VAL A 153 10.56 2.43 7.66
CA VAL A 153 11.82 2.41 6.88
C VAL A 153 11.55 1.75 5.54
N SER A 154 11.91 2.42 4.46
CA SER A 154 11.82 1.87 3.12
C SER A 154 13.14 1.22 2.69
N MET A 155 13.02 0.13 1.93
CA MET A 155 14.08 -0.44 1.13
C MET A 155 13.77 -0.16 -0.33
N MET A 156 14.68 0.56 -0.96
CA MET A 156 14.63 0.83 -2.39
C MET A 156 15.32 -0.33 -3.11
N VAL A 157 14.59 -0.99 -4.00
CA VAL A 157 15.13 -2.04 -4.86
C VAL A 157 14.98 -1.57 -6.29
N VAL A 158 16.10 -1.57 -7.02
CA VAL A 158 16.17 -1.26 -8.44
C VAL A 158 16.53 -2.54 -9.16
N ASP A 159 15.74 -2.91 -10.16
CA ASP A 159 16.02 -4.01 -11.09
C ASP A 159 16.45 -3.46 -12.46
N PHE A 160 17.14 -4.27 -13.26
CA PHE A 160 17.78 -3.90 -14.54
C PHE A 160 17.08 -4.48 -15.78
#